data_AF-A0A803QSY5-F1
#
_entry.id   AF-A0A803QSY5-F1
#
_cell.length_a   1.000
_cell.length_b   1.000
_cell.length_c   1.000
_cell.angle_alpha   90.00
_cell.angle_beta   90.00
_cell.angle_gamma   90.00
#
_symmetry.space_group_name_H-M   'P 1'
#
loop_
_entity.id
_entity.type
_entity.pdbx_description
1 polymer ?
#
loop_
_entity_poly.entity_id
_entity_poly.type
_entity_poly.pdbx_seq_one_letter_code
_entity_poly.pdbx_strand_id
1 'polypeptide(L)'
;MKAFIQAMLAKQAWRLTQSPHSLVASLLKARYFSHSTFLNAGKGHHPSLVCTRISWGKELLMSGIRKKVGDSTSISIYTDTWISRCGKLAYLSNPSYQKCFVSSLIASNGAWDVIKLYTLFPNNIC
;
A
#
# COMPACT_ATOMS: atom_id res chain seq x y z
N MET A 1 8.37 3.63 -25.76
CA MET A 1 7.45 4.77 -25.52
C MET A 1 6.43 4.53 -24.40
N LYS A 2 5.69 3.40 -24.38
CA LYS A 2 4.66 3.12 -23.34
C LYS A 2 5.18 3.15 -21.90
N ALA A 3 6.30 2.48 -21.62
CA ALA A 3 6.91 2.43 -20.29
C ALA A 3 7.25 3.81 -19.71
N PHE A 4 7.68 4.77 -20.54
CA PHE A 4 8.00 6.13 -20.11
C PHE A 4 6.75 6.87 -19.62
N ILE A 5 5.65 6.81 -20.38
CA ILE A 5 4.37 7.42 -19.99
C ILE A 5 3.85 6.78 -18.71
N GLN A 6 3.94 5.46 -18.61
CA GLN A 6 3.53 4.69 -17.44
C GLN A 6 4.32 5.11 -16.19
N ALA A 7 5.64 5.21 -16.30
CA ALA A 7 6.50 5.70 -15.22
C ALA A 7 6.20 7.15 -14.85
N MET A 8 5.95 8.02 -15.83
CA MET A 8 5.55 9.41 -15.59
C MET A 8 4.22 9.49 -14.81
N LEU A 9 3.22 8.67 -15.18
CA LEU A 9 1.94 8.61 -14.47
C LEU A 9 2.09 8.12 -13.04
N ALA A 10 2.90 7.07 -12.81
CA ALA A 10 3.22 6.61 -11.46
C ALA A 10 3.93 7.68 -10.62
N LYS A 11 4.85 8.45 -11.23
CA LYS A 11 5.52 9.58 -10.57
C LYS A 11 4.54 10.70 -10.18
N GLN A 12 3.55 11.00 -11.01
CA GLN A 12 2.50 11.97 -10.66
C GLN A 12 1.59 11.44 -9.55
N ALA A 13 1.19 10.17 -9.62
CA ALA A 13 0.44 9.49 -8.56
C ALA A 13 1.19 9.52 -7.22
N TRP A 14 2.52 9.35 -7.24
CA TRP A 14 3.36 9.46 -6.05
C TRP A 14 3.33 10.87 -5.46
N ARG A 15 3.45 11.92 -6.29
CA ARG A 15 3.37 13.32 -5.82
C ARG A 15 2.03 13.65 -5.17
N LEU A 16 0.92 13.16 -5.73
CA LEU A 16 -0.41 13.34 -5.13
C LEU A 16 -0.53 12.66 -3.76
N THR A 17 0.19 11.55 -3.57
CA THR A 17 0.25 10.84 -2.29
C THR A 17 1.08 11.60 -1.27
N GLN A 18 2.24 12.14 -1.67
CA GLN A 18 3.16 12.86 -0.78
C GLN A 18 2.68 14.29 -0.44
N SER A 19 1.86 14.90 -1.30
CA SER A 19 1.39 16.29 -1.14
C SER A 19 -0.14 16.38 -1.23
N PRO A 20 -0.87 15.77 -0.27
CA PRO A 20 -2.33 15.70 -0.32
C PRO A 20 -3.01 17.07 -0.18
N HIS A 21 -2.32 18.08 0.35
CA HIS A 21 -2.81 19.45 0.53
C HIS A 21 -2.53 20.39 -0.66
N SER A 22 -1.82 19.91 -1.69
CA SER A 22 -1.63 20.72 -2.90
C SER A 22 -2.98 21.05 -3.55
N LEU A 23 -3.09 22.20 -4.22
CA LEU A 23 -4.33 22.62 -4.86
C LEU A 23 -4.87 21.56 -5.84
N VAL A 24 -3.96 20.93 -6.60
CA VAL A 24 -4.29 19.83 -7.52
C VAL A 24 -4.82 18.61 -6.77
N ALA A 25 -4.17 18.19 -5.67
CA ALA A 25 -4.63 17.06 -4.88
C ALA A 25 -5.98 17.33 -4.22
N SER A 26 -6.19 18.53 -3.67
CA SER A 26 -7.44 18.96 -3.07
C SER A 26 -8.59 19.00 -4.08
N LEU A 27 -8.35 19.53 -5.28
CA LEU A 27 -9.34 19.55 -6.36
C LEU A 27 -9.72 18.14 -6.81
N LEU A 28 -8.71 17.28 -7.03
CA LEU A 28 -8.94 15.89 -7.41
C LEU A 28 -9.66 15.12 -6.30
N LYS A 29 -9.34 15.37 -5.03
CA LYS A 29 -10.02 14.78 -3.88
C LYS A 29 -11.48 15.18 -3.85
N ALA A 30 -11.78 16.48 -3.91
CA ALA A 30 -13.15 16.98 -3.90
C ALA A 30 -14.00 16.39 -5.03
N ARG A 31 -13.41 16.22 -6.21
CA ARG A 31 -14.14 15.73 -7.40
C ARG A 31 -14.25 14.22 -7.51
N TYR A 32 -13.21 13.47 -7.13
CA TYR A 32 -13.09 12.05 -7.48
C TYR A 32 -12.93 11.11 -6.27
N PHE A 33 -12.53 11.60 -5.11
CA PHE A 33 -12.29 10.77 -3.93
C PHE A 33 -12.53 11.51 -2.61
N SER A 34 -13.69 12.16 -2.48
CA SER A 34 -14.04 13.06 -1.37
C SER A 34 -13.89 12.41 0.02
N HIS A 35 -14.27 11.14 0.14
CA HIS A 35 -14.29 10.39 1.40
C HIS A 35 -13.10 9.45 1.62
N SER A 36 -12.07 9.49 0.76
CA SER A 36 -10.93 8.56 0.87
C SER A 36 -9.60 9.25 0.60
N THR A 37 -8.51 8.51 0.82
CA THR A 37 -7.17 8.91 0.38
C THR A 37 -6.97 8.52 -1.08
N PHE A 38 -6.05 9.20 -1.77
CA PHE A 38 -5.77 8.90 -3.17
C PHE A 38 -5.44 7.41 -3.43
N LEU A 39 -4.66 6.78 -2.54
CA LEU A 39 -4.31 5.36 -2.65
C LEU A 39 -5.52 4.42 -2.43
N ASN A 40 -6.44 4.77 -1.53
CA ASN A 40 -7.60 3.94 -1.21
C ASN A 40 -8.83 4.24 -2.10
N ALA A 41 -8.79 5.30 -2.89
CA ALA A 41 -9.87 5.67 -3.78
C ALA A 41 -10.14 4.58 -4.83
N GLY A 42 -11.41 4.25 -5.07
CA GLY A 42 -11.79 3.41 -6.20
C GLY A 42 -11.71 4.14 -7.55
N LYS A 43 -12.06 3.45 -8.64
CA LYS A 43 -12.43 4.12 -9.90
C LYS A 43 -13.80 4.78 -9.65
N GLY A 44 -13.80 6.08 -9.36
CA GLY A 44 -15.03 6.84 -9.07
C GLY A 44 -16.04 6.80 -10.23
N HIS A 45 -17.25 7.34 -9.99
CA HIS A 45 -18.32 7.39 -10.98
C HIS A 45 -17.99 8.44 -12.07
N HIS A 46 -17.97 8.05 -13.35
CA HIS A 46 -17.58 8.88 -14.51
C HIS A 46 -16.18 9.54 -14.41
N PRO A 47 -15.09 8.75 -14.46
CA PRO A 47 -13.75 9.32 -14.42
C PRO A 47 -13.44 10.06 -15.73
N SER A 48 -12.85 11.24 -15.61
CA SER A 48 -12.26 11.93 -16.78
C SER A 48 -11.09 11.11 -17.34
N LEU A 49 -10.74 11.31 -18.61
CA LEU A 49 -9.57 10.65 -19.23
C LEU A 49 -8.30 10.84 -18.39
N VAL A 50 -8.11 12.06 -17.85
CA VAL A 50 -6.99 12.39 -16.97
C VAL A 50 -7.05 11.58 -15.67
N CYS A 51 -8.20 11.54 -15.00
CA CYS A 51 -8.37 10.77 -13.77
C CYS A 51 -8.17 9.27 -13.98
N THR A 52 -8.62 8.73 -15.12
CA THR A 52 -8.40 7.32 -15.50
C THR A 52 -6.91 7.02 -15.67
N ARG A 53 -6.16 7.91 -16.34
CA ARG A 53 -4.71 7.73 -16.51
C ARG A 53 -3.93 7.88 -15.20
N ILE A 54 -4.32 8.82 -14.34
CA ILE A 54 -3.72 8.95 -13.01
C ILE A 54 -4.04 7.72 -12.15
N SER A 55 -5.25 7.18 -12.23
CA SER A 55 -5.65 5.96 -11.54
C SER A 55 -4.85 4.74 -12.03
N TRP A 56 -4.56 4.66 -13.33
CA TRP A 56 -3.65 3.65 -13.87
C TRP A 56 -2.23 3.80 -13.28
N GLY A 57 -1.71 5.04 -13.24
CA GLY A 57 -0.42 5.33 -12.59
C GLY A 57 -0.40 4.94 -11.11
N LYS A 58 -1.52 5.12 -10.41
CA LYS A 58 -1.71 4.68 -9.03
C LYS A 58 -1.66 3.16 -8.90
N GLU A 59 -2.34 2.42 -9.79
CA GLU A 59 -2.29 0.94 -9.80
C GLU A 59 -0.85 0.43 -9.99
N LEU A 60 -0.11 1.02 -10.93
CA LEU A 60 1.32 0.72 -11.12
C LEU A 60 2.16 1.08 -9.88
N LEU A 61 1.88 2.23 -9.27
CA LEU A 61 2.56 2.67 -8.06
C LEU A 61 2.31 1.70 -6.89
N MET A 62 1.07 1.25 -6.70
CA MET A 62 0.69 0.31 -5.64
C MET A 62 1.33 -1.07 -5.79
N SER A 63 1.64 -1.51 -7.00
CA SER A 63 2.35 -2.79 -7.20
C SER A 63 3.83 -2.71 -6.77
N GLY A 64 4.43 -1.52 -6.87
CA GLY A 64 5.84 -1.29 -6.53
C GLY A 64 6.10 -0.81 -5.10
N ILE A 65 5.19 -0.03 -4.50
CA ILE A 65 5.39 0.49 -3.14
C ILE A 65 5.40 -0.65 -2.11
N ARG A 66 6.23 -0.49 -1.08
CA ARG A 66 6.24 -1.30 0.12
C ARG A 66 6.12 -0.40 1.35
N LYS A 67 5.38 -0.85 2.38
CA LYS A 67 5.34 -0.19 3.68
C LYS A 67 6.62 -0.53 4.44
N LYS A 68 7.41 0.49 4.78
CA LYS A 68 8.58 0.30 5.65
C LYS A 68 8.12 0.20 7.10
N VAL A 69 8.64 -0.80 7.82
CA VAL A 69 8.39 -0.96 9.26
C VAL A 69 9.07 0.19 10.00
N GLY A 70 8.28 1.19 10.37
CA GLY A 70 8.68 2.30 11.24
C GLY A 70 7.71 2.37 12.42
N ASP A 71 6.43 2.59 12.11
CA ASP A 71 5.33 2.36 13.04
C ASP A 71 4.67 1.02 12.71
N SER A 72 4.98 0.00 13.51
CA SER A 72 4.55 -1.38 13.30
C SER A 72 3.07 -1.62 13.66
N THR A 73 2.40 -0.64 14.27
CA THR A 73 0.99 -0.74 14.70
C THR A 73 -0.02 -0.53 13.56
N SER A 74 0.40 0.09 12.46
CA SER A 74 -0.47 0.41 11.31
C SER A 74 -0.27 -0.51 10.10
N ILE A 75 0.69 -1.43 10.18
CA ILE A 75 1.05 -2.35 9.09
C ILE A 75 0.46 -3.72 9.41
N SER A 76 -0.48 -4.16 8.57
CA SER A 76 -1.07 -5.49 8.67
C SER A 76 -0.15 -6.53 8.05
N ILE A 77 0.06 -7.66 8.75
CA ILE A 77 0.97 -8.73 8.29
C ILE A 77 0.54 -9.29 6.92
N TYR A 78 -0.76 -9.52 6.74
CA TYR A 78 -1.29 -10.27 5.59
C TYR A 78 -1.78 -9.39 4.45
N THR A 79 -2.27 -8.18 4.75
CA THR A 79 -2.94 -7.33 3.75
C THR A 79 -2.03 -6.28 3.12
N ASP A 80 -0.98 -5.87 3.84
CA ASP A 80 -0.01 -4.89 3.37
C ASP A 80 1.23 -5.55 2.76
N THR A 81 1.82 -4.90 1.76
CA THR A 81 3.08 -5.31 1.17
C THR A 81 4.23 -4.65 1.96
N TRP A 82 4.79 -5.35 2.95
CA TRP A 82 5.86 -4.81 3.80
C TRP A 82 7.18 -5.58 3.71
N ILE A 83 7.15 -6.86 3.30
CA ILE A 83 8.36 -7.65 3.07
C ILE A 83 8.89 -7.39 1.66
N SER A 84 10.19 -7.14 1.55
CA SER A 84 10.87 -6.92 0.26
C SER A 84 10.86 -8.20 -0.59
N ARG A 85 10.64 -8.06 -1.90
CA ARG A 85 10.48 -9.17 -2.87
C ARG A 85 9.22 -10.03 -2.70
N CYS A 86 8.57 -9.99 -1.55
CA CYS A 86 7.27 -10.61 -1.35
C CYS A 86 6.13 -9.71 -1.87
N GLY A 87 5.03 -10.37 -2.28
CA GLY A 87 3.74 -9.73 -2.50
C GLY A 87 2.95 -9.57 -1.20
N LYS A 88 1.62 -9.53 -1.31
CA LYS A 88 0.74 -9.64 -0.13
C LYS A 88 0.77 -11.08 0.37
N LEU A 89 0.80 -11.25 1.69
CA LEU A 89 0.84 -12.56 2.33
C LEU A 89 -0.57 -13.09 2.67
N ALA A 90 -1.59 -12.66 1.92
CA ALA A 90 -2.99 -13.03 2.18
C ALA A 90 -3.22 -14.56 2.16
N TYR A 91 -2.37 -15.31 1.44
CA TYR A 91 -2.41 -16.78 1.40
C TYR A 91 -1.97 -17.44 2.72
N LEU A 92 -1.24 -16.73 3.59
CA LEU A 92 -0.90 -17.17 4.94
C LEU A 92 -1.93 -16.73 5.98
N SER A 93 -2.95 -15.96 5.57
CA SER A 93 -3.96 -15.44 6.48
C SER A 93 -4.82 -16.57 7.03
N ASN A 94 -4.73 -16.79 8.33
CA ASN A 94 -5.62 -17.71 9.04
C ASN A 94 -6.83 -16.93 9.60
N PRO A 95 -8.08 -17.41 9.42
CA PRO A 95 -9.30 -16.78 9.96
C PRO A 95 -9.23 -16.47 11.46
N SER A 96 -8.49 -17.26 12.25
CA SER A 96 -8.28 -17.04 13.68
C SER A 96 -7.45 -15.78 14.01
N TYR A 97 -6.70 -15.25 13.04
CA TYR A 97 -5.76 -14.14 13.21
C TYR A 97 -6.13 -12.94 12.33
N GLN A 98 -7.42 -12.58 12.33
CA GLN A 98 -8.03 -11.62 11.40
C GLN A 98 -7.47 -10.18 11.49
N LYS A 99 -6.75 -9.83 12.56
CA LYS A 99 -6.15 -8.50 12.76
C LYS A 99 -4.76 -8.58 13.40
N CYS A 100 -3.82 -9.26 12.74
CA CYS A 100 -2.41 -9.21 13.15
C CYS A 100 -1.66 -8.07 12.47
N PHE A 101 -0.99 -7.27 13.30
CA PHE A 101 -0.11 -6.18 12.88
C PHE A 101 1.34 -6.59 13.04
N VAL A 102 2.24 -5.96 12.29
CA VAL A 102 3.69 -6.22 12.41
C VAL A 102 4.19 -5.95 13.82
N SER A 103 3.53 -5.07 14.59
CA SER A 103 3.86 -4.81 16.00
C SER A 103 3.81 -6.06 16.87
N SER A 104 2.92 -7.03 16.58
CA SER A 104 2.86 -8.26 17.39
C SER A 104 4.07 -9.19 17.18
N LEU A 105 4.81 -8.99 16.09
CA LEU A 105 6.04 -9.71 15.76
C LEU A 105 7.29 -9.07 16.39
N ILE A 106 7.15 -7.90 17.02
CA ILE A 106 8.27 -7.18 17.63
C ILE A 106 8.17 -7.33 19.14
N ALA A 107 9.26 -7.75 19.77
CA ALA A 107 9.37 -7.87 21.21
C ALA A 107 9.56 -6.48 21.87
N SER A 108 9.39 -6.39 23.18
CA SER A 108 9.52 -5.14 23.95
C SER A 108 10.90 -4.48 23.86
N ASN A 109 11.94 -5.25 23.50
CA ASN A 109 13.29 -4.77 23.26
C ASN A 109 13.52 -4.22 21.83
N GLY A 110 12.48 -4.19 20.99
CA GLY A 110 12.57 -3.74 19.60
C GLY A 110 13.14 -4.78 18.62
N ALA A 111 13.50 -5.97 19.10
CA ALA A 111 13.94 -7.08 18.24
C ALA A 111 12.73 -7.89 17.73
N TRP A 112 12.97 -8.69 16.69
CA TRP A 112 11.95 -9.62 16.19
C TRP A 112 11.74 -10.78 17.16
N ASP A 113 10.47 -11.11 17.41
CA ASP A 113 10.06 -12.30 18.13
C ASP A 113 10.19 -13.52 17.22
N VAL A 114 11.37 -14.14 17.27
CA VAL A 114 11.77 -15.25 16.42
C VAL A 114 10.82 -16.46 16.57
N ILE A 115 10.27 -16.69 17.76
CA ILE A 115 9.33 -17.79 18.02
C ILE A 115 8.03 -17.55 17.26
N LYS A 116 7.51 -16.32 17.31
CA LYS A 116 6.32 -15.96 16.51
C LYS A 116 6.61 -16.00 15.02
N LEU A 117 7.81 -15.61 14.58
CA LEU A 117 8.16 -15.68 13.16
C LEU A 117 8.15 -17.12 12.64
N TYR A 118 8.76 -18.06 13.35
CA TYR A 118 8.79 -19.47 12.92
C TYR A 118 7.43 -20.17 13.01
N THR A 119 6.53 -19.70 13.88
CA THR A 119 5.17 -20.26 13.98
C THR A 119 4.24 -19.69 12.92
N LEU A 120 4.38 -18.41 12.56
CA LEU A 120 3.49 -17.73 11.61
C LEU A 120 3.93 -17.87 10.16
N PHE A 121 5.24 -17.98 9.91
CA PHE A 121 5.76 -18.03 8.56
C PHE A 121 6.46 -19.37 8.26
N PRO A 122 6.20 -19.98 7.09
CA PRO A 122 6.95 -21.15 6.65
C PRO A 122 8.41 -20.79 6.36
N ASN A 123 9.29 -21.79 6.40
CA ASN A 123 10.73 -21.62 6.13
C ASN A 123 11.06 -21.02 4.75
N ASN A 124 10.11 -21.04 3.81
CA ASN A 124 10.23 -20.39 2.51
C ASN A 124 9.08 -19.39 2.30
N ILE A 125 9.36 -18.11 2.54
CA ILE A 125 8.49 -17.00 2.13
C ILE A 125 9.14 -16.35 0.90
N CYS A 126 8.54 -16.55 -0.27
CA CYS A 126 8.94 -16.02 -1.59
C CYS A 126 10.39 -16.27 -2.03
#